data_AF-B3PHY9-F1
#
_entry.id   AF-B3PHY9-F1
#
_cell.length_a   1.000
_cell.length_b   1.000
_cell.length_c   1.000
_cell.angle_alpha   90.00
_cell.angle_beta   90.00
_cell.angle_gamma   90.00
#
_symmetry.space_group_name_H-M   'P 1'
#
loop_
_entity.id
_entity.type
_entity.pdbx_description
1 polymer ?
#
loop_
_entity_poly.entity_id
_entity_poly.type
_entity_poly.pdbx_seq_one_letter_code
_entity_poly.pdbx_strand_id
1 'polypeptide(L)'
;MSLNNPRIEIATAYPNLQEISVGKGKGVTLFGDIHTDQGAKRAFVKLLSLEGIAREAICSVVGRMLHLPLRQGYYVNVANTQFHRQVGNLEHLAFGTLDDATRLFPLKELSSVETDLLKWDDVLKSAVFDEWIANGDRLPNNMVFERGGVFWLFDHDEAFPGHVSAATPVSPQLLALLARGKSEFDLYRIRQQAVDIIEAYKKIDWHEVYDDVRIKEEGKCMKPYFDKHIHFLKARIPEM
;
A
#
# COMPACT_ATOMS: atom_id res chain seq x y z
N MET A 1 -13.77 -9.38 -14.23
CA MET A 1 -13.66 -8.86 -12.85
C MET A 1 -12.75 -7.66 -12.90
N SER A 2 -13.19 -6.51 -12.38
CA SER A 2 -12.42 -5.27 -12.38
C SER A 2 -11.18 -5.46 -11.51
N LEU A 3 -10.04 -5.82 -12.12
CA LEU A 3 -8.76 -5.90 -11.42
C LEU A 3 -8.34 -4.53 -10.85
N ASN A 4 -8.99 -3.44 -11.29
CA ASN A 4 -8.65 -2.06 -11.00
C ASN A 4 -9.84 -1.26 -10.47
N ASN A 5 -10.70 -1.80 -9.59
CA ASN A 5 -11.54 -0.91 -8.78
C ASN A 5 -10.63 -0.26 -7.73
N PRO A 6 -10.28 1.03 -7.83
CA PRO A 6 -9.41 1.67 -6.85
C PRO A 6 -10.12 1.85 -5.50
N ARG A 7 -11.45 1.88 -5.50
CA ARG A 7 -12.27 2.11 -4.31
C ARG A 7 -12.02 1.10 -3.20
N ILE A 8 -11.94 1.59 -1.97
CA ILE A 8 -11.95 0.74 -0.77
C ILE A 8 -13.39 0.31 -0.47
N GLU A 9 -13.59 -1.00 -0.39
CA GLU A 9 -14.89 -1.61 -0.10
C GLU A 9 -15.06 -1.87 1.40
N ILE A 10 -16.28 -2.11 1.86
CA ILE A 10 -16.56 -2.41 3.27
C ILE A 10 -16.78 -3.92 3.42
N ALA A 11 -16.22 -4.49 4.47
CA ALA A 11 -16.38 -5.89 4.82
C ALA A 11 -16.51 -6.07 6.33
N THR A 12 -16.95 -7.25 6.75
CA THR A 12 -17.02 -7.64 8.17
C THR A 12 -16.16 -8.87 8.40
N ALA A 13 -15.34 -8.85 9.45
CA ALA A 13 -14.52 -9.99 9.82
C ALA A 13 -15.36 -11.17 10.35
N TYR A 14 -15.07 -12.37 9.88
CA TYR A 14 -15.59 -13.58 10.50
C TYR A 14 -14.87 -13.89 11.83
N PRO A 15 -15.49 -14.64 12.75
CA PRO A 15 -14.87 -14.99 14.03
C PRO A 15 -13.62 -15.87 13.95
N ASN A 16 -13.27 -16.37 12.77
CA ASN A 16 -12.15 -17.30 12.55
C ASN A 16 -10.81 -16.61 12.25
N LEU A 17 -10.72 -15.29 12.38
CA LEU A 17 -9.46 -14.57 12.20
C LEU A 17 -8.37 -15.10 13.16
N GLN A 18 -7.22 -15.43 12.60
CA GLN A 18 -6.05 -15.91 13.34
C GLN A 18 -4.96 -14.85 13.35
N GLU A 19 -4.38 -14.60 14.52
CA GLU A 19 -3.21 -13.73 14.64
C GLU A 19 -1.99 -14.41 14.01
N ILE A 20 -1.42 -13.77 12.99
CA ILE A 20 -0.25 -14.30 12.28
C ILE A 20 1.02 -13.47 12.52
N SER A 21 0.88 -12.21 12.97
CA SER A 21 2.00 -11.40 13.40
C SER A 21 1.59 -10.33 14.40
N VAL A 22 2.48 -10.08 15.36
CA VAL A 22 2.45 -8.89 16.21
C VAL A 22 3.59 -8.01 15.73
N GLY A 23 3.27 -6.89 15.09
CA GLY A 23 4.29 -5.91 14.72
C GLY A 23 4.97 -5.38 15.97
N LYS A 24 6.28 -5.12 15.92
CA LYS A 24 7.02 -4.41 16.98
C LYS A 24 6.51 -2.95 17.08
N GLY A 25 5.30 -2.73 17.61
CA GLY A 25 4.64 -1.43 17.72
C GLY A 25 3.81 -0.98 16.50
N LYS A 26 3.72 -1.80 15.43
CA LYS A 26 3.03 -1.44 14.17
C LYS A 26 1.58 -1.93 14.05
N GLY A 27 1.04 -2.57 15.09
CA GLY A 27 -0.29 -3.18 15.08
C GLY A 27 -0.24 -4.71 15.03
N VAL A 28 -1.41 -5.33 14.91
CA VAL A 28 -1.57 -6.79 14.82
C VAL A 28 -2.11 -7.13 13.44
N THR A 29 -1.50 -8.13 12.80
CA THR A 29 -2.01 -8.68 11.54
C THR A 29 -2.71 -9.99 11.81
N LEU A 30 -3.95 -10.06 11.35
CA LEU A 30 -4.81 -11.22 11.39
C LEU A 30 -4.96 -11.79 9.98
N PHE A 31 -5.31 -13.07 9.89
CA PHE A 31 -5.62 -13.73 8.64
C PHE A 31 -6.87 -14.60 8.79
N GLY A 32 -7.76 -14.54 7.80
CA GLY A 32 -8.96 -15.37 7.77
C GLY A 32 -10.00 -14.81 6.83
N ASP A 33 -11.26 -15.15 7.07
CA ASP A 33 -12.35 -14.77 6.18
C ASP A 33 -12.93 -13.40 6.55
N ILE A 34 -13.28 -12.64 5.51
CA ILE A 34 -14.09 -11.43 5.59
C ILE A 34 -15.35 -11.62 4.74
N HIS A 35 -16.47 -11.07 5.19
CA HIS A 35 -17.72 -11.05 4.46
C HIS A 35 -17.82 -9.76 3.65
N THR A 36 -17.88 -9.87 2.33
CA THR A 36 -18.15 -8.76 1.41
C THR A 36 -19.52 -8.95 0.74
N ASP A 37 -19.98 -7.96 0.00
CA ASP A 37 -21.17 -8.03 -0.86
C ASP A 37 -21.15 -9.20 -1.88
N GLN A 38 -19.96 -9.62 -2.29
CA GLN A 38 -19.69 -10.74 -3.20
C GLN A 38 -19.51 -12.08 -2.47
N GLY A 39 -19.68 -12.11 -1.14
CA GLY A 39 -19.55 -13.30 -0.31
C GLY A 39 -18.24 -13.33 0.51
N ALA A 40 -17.92 -14.51 1.02
CA ALA A 40 -16.73 -14.71 1.84
C ALA A 40 -15.45 -14.67 0.99
N LYS A 41 -14.47 -13.88 1.44
CA LYS A 41 -13.13 -13.78 0.84
C LYS A 41 -12.07 -13.92 1.92
N ARG A 42 -10.90 -14.46 1.60
CA ARG A 42 -9.75 -14.48 2.51
C ARG A 42 -8.97 -13.18 2.43
N ALA A 43 -8.55 -12.66 3.58
CA ALA A 43 -7.80 -11.42 3.65
C ALA A 43 -6.79 -11.41 4.81
N PHE A 44 -5.75 -10.60 4.63
CA PHE A 44 -4.92 -10.12 5.74
C PHE A 44 -5.60 -8.88 6.32
N VAL A 45 -5.89 -8.89 7.62
CA VAL A 45 -6.60 -7.81 8.32
C VAL A 45 -5.66 -7.19 9.35
N LYS A 46 -5.30 -5.92 9.13
CA LYS A 46 -4.43 -5.17 10.02
C LYS A 46 -5.26 -4.32 10.99
N LEU A 47 -5.05 -4.55 12.29
CA LEU A 47 -5.57 -3.72 13.36
C LEU A 47 -4.63 -2.52 13.57
N LEU A 48 -5.04 -1.34 13.10
CA LEU A 48 -4.24 -0.12 13.04
C LEU A 48 -4.95 1.07 13.72
N SER A 49 -4.19 2.14 13.97
CA SER A 49 -4.78 3.45 14.29
C SER A 49 -5.54 4.01 13.08
N LEU A 50 -6.42 4.99 13.29
CA LEU A 50 -7.13 5.66 12.19
C LEU A 50 -6.17 6.28 11.16
N GLU A 51 -5.02 6.79 11.59
CA GLU A 51 -3.97 7.27 10.69
C GLU A 51 -3.34 6.14 9.87
N GLY A 52 -3.05 4.99 10.50
CA GLY A 52 -2.50 3.82 9.80
C GLY A 52 -3.49 3.25 8.77
N ILE A 53 -4.77 3.20 9.11
CA ILE A 53 -5.83 2.83 8.17
C ILE A 53 -5.91 3.84 7.01
N ALA A 54 -5.87 5.14 7.31
CA ALA A 54 -5.91 6.18 6.28
C ALA A 54 -4.71 6.10 5.31
N ARG A 55 -3.52 5.79 5.85
CA ARG A 55 -2.29 5.55 5.08
C ARG A 55 -2.45 4.38 4.11
N GLU A 56 -2.82 3.20 4.60
CA GLU A 56 -2.99 2.01 3.77
C GLU A 56 -4.09 2.21 2.72
N ALA A 57 -5.21 2.85 3.09
CA ALA A 57 -6.29 3.17 2.16
C ALA A 57 -5.82 4.08 1.02
N ILE A 58 -5.18 5.21 1.33
CA ILE A 58 -4.68 6.13 0.29
C ILE A 58 -3.68 5.42 -0.62
N CYS A 59 -2.69 4.74 -0.05
CA CYS A 59 -1.69 4.02 -0.84
C CYS A 59 -2.31 2.96 -1.75
N SER A 60 -3.31 2.21 -1.25
CA SER A 60 -4.06 1.24 -2.04
C SER A 60 -4.80 1.88 -3.21
N VAL A 61 -5.56 2.96 -2.96
CA VAL A 61 -6.32 3.68 -3.99
C VAL A 61 -5.39 4.28 -5.04
N VAL A 62 -4.43 5.12 -4.64
CA VAL A 62 -3.57 5.80 -5.60
C VAL A 62 -2.66 4.83 -6.35
N GLY A 63 -2.17 3.78 -5.69
CA GLY A 63 -1.36 2.75 -6.35
C GLY A 63 -2.15 2.00 -7.42
N ARG A 64 -3.41 1.65 -7.15
CA ARG A 64 -4.30 0.98 -8.11
C ARG A 64 -4.72 1.89 -9.26
N MET A 65 -4.98 3.18 -8.99
CA MET A 65 -5.21 4.19 -10.04
C MET A 65 -4.01 4.32 -10.98
N LEU A 66 -2.79 4.16 -10.45
CA LEU A 66 -1.54 4.14 -11.21
C LEU A 66 -1.20 2.78 -11.82
N HIS A 67 -2.12 1.81 -11.74
CA HIS A 67 -1.97 0.45 -12.26
C HIS A 67 -0.78 -0.33 -11.69
N LEU A 68 -0.36 -0.02 -10.47
CA LEU A 68 0.61 -0.83 -9.73
C LEU A 68 -0.08 -2.10 -9.20
N PRO A 69 0.65 -3.21 -9.02
CA PRO A 69 0.08 -4.47 -8.51
C PRO A 69 -0.11 -4.40 -6.99
N LEU A 70 -1.14 -3.67 -6.59
CA LEU A 70 -1.68 -3.67 -5.24
C LEU A 70 -3.00 -4.45 -5.25
N ARG A 71 -3.18 -5.27 -4.22
CA ARG A 71 -4.41 -6.03 -4.01
C ARG A 71 -5.55 -5.11 -3.57
N GLN A 72 -6.78 -5.59 -3.74
CA GLN A 72 -7.98 -4.88 -3.32
C GLN A 72 -7.96 -4.67 -1.79
N GLY A 73 -8.13 -3.41 -1.38
CA GLY A 73 -8.27 -3.00 0.00
C GLY A 73 -9.73 -2.97 0.46
N TYR A 74 -9.93 -3.20 1.76
CA TYR A 74 -11.22 -3.18 2.44
C TYR A 74 -11.10 -2.45 3.78
N TYR A 75 -12.14 -1.72 4.14
CA TYR A 75 -12.43 -1.38 5.52
C TYR A 75 -13.13 -2.56 6.17
N VAL A 76 -12.55 -3.10 7.25
CA VAL A 76 -13.04 -4.33 7.88
C VAL A 76 -13.57 -4.02 9.27
N ASN A 77 -14.84 -4.30 9.51
CA ASN A 77 -15.46 -4.24 10.83
C ASN A 77 -15.12 -5.50 11.63
N VAL A 78 -14.48 -5.34 12.78
CA VAL A 78 -13.95 -6.43 13.61
C VAL A 78 -14.65 -6.46 14.96
N ALA A 79 -15.46 -7.48 15.25
CA ALA A 79 -16.26 -7.51 16.46
C ALA A 79 -15.41 -7.47 17.75
N ASN A 80 -15.83 -6.64 18.71
CA ASN A 80 -15.17 -6.40 20.00
C ASN A 80 -14.88 -7.67 20.82
N THR A 81 -15.72 -8.68 20.68
CA THR A 81 -15.62 -9.96 21.41
C THR A 81 -14.55 -10.88 20.86
N GLN A 82 -13.98 -10.59 19.69
CA GLN A 82 -13.01 -11.48 19.05
C GLN A 82 -11.61 -11.36 19.67
N PHE A 83 -11.29 -10.29 20.42
CA PHE A 83 -9.93 -10.03 20.89
C PHE A 83 -9.87 -9.49 22.33
N HIS A 84 -8.99 -10.07 23.15
CA HIS A 84 -8.79 -9.70 24.56
C HIS A 84 -7.88 -8.47 24.78
N ARG A 85 -7.31 -7.92 23.70
CA ARG A 85 -6.49 -6.71 23.73
C ARG A 85 -7.21 -5.63 22.93
N GLN A 86 -7.25 -4.39 23.44
CA GLN A 86 -7.55 -3.23 22.62
C GLN A 86 -6.42 -3.10 21.58
N VAL A 87 -6.65 -3.66 20.40
CA VAL A 87 -5.79 -3.45 19.24
C VAL A 87 -6.70 -2.96 18.13
N GLY A 88 -6.41 -1.76 17.62
CA GLY A 88 -7.28 -1.05 16.71
C GLY A 88 -7.80 0.26 17.31
N ASN A 89 -8.47 1.05 16.47
CA ASN A 89 -9.16 2.26 16.90
C ASN A 89 -10.43 1.92 17.72
N LEU A 90 -11.00 2.92 18.39
CA LEU A 90 -12.22 2.79 19.19
C LEU A 90 -13.46 2.37 18.38
N GLU A 91 -13.37 2.38 17.04
CA GLU A 91 -14.47 2.15 16.11
C GLU A 91 -14.49 0.70 15.58
N HIS A 92 -13.68 -0.21 16.12
CA HIS A 92 -13.62 -1.61 15.64
C HIS A 92 -13.24 -1.74 14.16
N LEU A 93 -12.59 -0.71 13.62
CA LEU A 93 -12.24 -0.62 12.22
C LEU A 93 -10.81 -1.12 11.99
N ALA A 94 -10.63 -1.92 10.95
CA ALA A 94 -9.35 -2.43 10.50
C ALA A 94 -9.18 -2.20 8.99
N PHE A 95 -7.96 -2.39 8.49
CA PHE A 95 -7.71 -2.40 7.05
C PHE A 95 -7.42 -3.83 6.57
N GLY A 96 -8.18 -4.29 5.59
CA GLY A 96 -8.08 -5.62 5.01
C GLY A 96 -7.50 -5.58 3.60
N THR A 97 -6.61 -6.51 3.28
CA THR A 97 -6.07 -6.69 1.93
C THR A 97 -6.35 -8.11 1.47
N LEU A 98 -6.91 -8.25 0.26
CA LEU A 98 -7.31 -9.54 -0.30
C LEU A 98 -6.13 -10.52 -0.47
N ASP A 99 -6.34 -11.78 -0.11
CA ASP A 99 -5.45 -12.91 -0.42
C ASP A 99 -6.06 -13.83 -1.49
N ASP A 100 -5.98 -13.39 -2.75
CA ASP A 100 -6.49 -14.08 -3.94
C ASP A 100 -5.40 -14.77 -4.77
N ALA A 101 -4.13 -14.68 -4.35
CA ALA A 101 -3.05 -15.38 -5.02
C ALA A 101 -3.03 -16.87 -4.69
N THR A 102 -2.91 -17.68 -5.74
CA THR A 102 -2.86 -19.13 -5.58
C THR A 102 -1.51 -19.62 -5.07
N ARG A 103 -0.41 -18.88 -5.29
CA ARG A 103 0.96 -19.20 -4.83
C ARG A 103 1.82 -17.95 -4.68
N LEU A 104 1.91 -17.43 -3.45
CA LEU A 104 2.82 -16.35 -3.08
C LEU A 104 4.11 -16.91 -2.51
N PHE A 105 5.23 -16.35 -2.95
CA PHE A 105 6.54 -16.60 -2.38
C PHE A 105 6.98 -15.34 -1.63
N PRO A 106 7.11 -15.39 -0.28
CA PRO A 106 7.71 -14.27 0.44
C PRO A 106 9.17 -14.14 -0.02
N LEU A 107 9.62 -12.90 -0.22
CA LEU A 107 11.01 -12.65 -0.54
C LEU A 107 11.84 -12.81 0.73
N LYS A 108 12.22 -14.05 1.06
CA LYS A 108 13.02 -14.33 2.27
C LYS A 108 14.41 -13.71 2.19
N GLU A 109 14.97 -13.67 0.97
CA GLU A 109 16.28 -13.08 0.69
C GLU A 109 16.24 -12.33 -0.64
N LEU A 110 16.68 -11.07 -0.66
CA LEU A 110 16.68 -10.24 -1.88
C LEU A 110 17.50 -10.88 -3.00
N SER A 111 18.65 -11.46 -2.67
CA SER A 111 19.56 -12.13 -3.62
C SER A 111 18.86 -13.22 -4.44
N SER A 112 17.88 -13.90 -3.87
CA SER A 112 17.16 -15.00 -4.52
C SER A 112 16.22 -14.55 -5.65
N VAL A 113 15.81 -13.27 -5.64
CA VAL A 113 14.83 -12.71 -6.59
C VAL A 113 15.31 -11.44 -7.28
N GLU A 114 16.50 -10.94 -6.95
CA GLU A 114 17.02 -9.66 -7.46
C GLU A 114 17.02 -9.60 -8.99
N THR A 115 17.40 -10.70 -9.65
CA THR A 115 17.41 -10.77 -11.13
C THR A 115 16.00 -10.67 -11.71
N ASP A 116 15.01 -11.33 -11.10
CA ASP A 116 13.62 -11.29 -11.57
C ASP A 116 12.99 -9.93 -11.28
N LEU A 117 13.30 -9.34 -10.12
CA LEU A 117 12.85 -8.02 -9.71
C LEU A 117 13.39 -6.93 -10.65
N LEU A 118 14.65 -7.00 -11.05
CA LEU A 118 15.25 -6.06 -12.00
C LEU A 118 14.73 -6.20 -13.43
N LYS A 119 14.10 -7.34 -13.77
CA LYS A 119 13.47 -7.59 -15.06
C LYS A 119 11.97 -7.30 -15.06
N TRP A 120 11.39 -7.03 -13.90
CA TRP A 120 9.97 -6.81 -13.76
C TRP A 120 9.58 -5.43 -14.29
N ASP A 121 8.63 -5.37 -15.22
CA ASP A 121 8.27 -4.16 -15.98
C ASP A 121 7.85 -2.98 -15.10
N ASP A 122 7.22 -3.23 -13.95
CA ASP A 122 6.74 -2.17 -13.05
C ASP A 122 7.70 -1.86 -11.90
N VAL A 123 8.94 -2.38 -11.92
CA VAL A 123 9.93 -2.11 -10.86
C VAL A 123 10.24 -0.62 -10.72
N LEU A 124 10.39 0.09 -11.84
CA LEU A 124 10.66 1.53 -11.81
C LEU A 124 9.43 2.31 -11.35
N LYS A 125 8.23 1.96 -11.83
CA LYS A 125 6.99 2.60 -11.36
C LYS A 125 6.81 2.42 -9.86
N SER A 126 7.08 1.22 -9.35
CA SER A 126 7.01 0.91 -7.92
C SER A 126 8.06 1.68 -7.12
N ALA A 127 9.29 1.81 -7.64
CA ALA A 127 10.34 2.61 -7.01
C ALA A 127 9.99 4.10 -6.93
N VAL A 128 9.44 4.66 -8.02
CA VAL A 128 8.99 6.06 -8.09
C VAL A 128 7.79 6.28 -7.16
N PHE A 129 6.88 5.31 -7.07
CA PHE A 129 5.76 5.35 -6.14
C PHE A 129 6.24 5.35 -4.68
N ASP A 130 7.18 4.48 -4.32
CA ASP A 130 7.76 4.44 -2.98
C ASP A 130 8.49 5.75 -2.62
N GLU A 131 9.18 6.37 -3.58
CA GLU A 131 9.74 7.72 -3.38
C GLU A 131 8.63 8.72 -3.10
N TRP A 132 7.58 8.73 -3.92
CA TRP A 132 6.51 9.71 -3.84
C TRP A 132 5.73 9.63 -2.52
N ILE A 133 5.44 8.43 -2.03
CA ILE A 133 4.79 8.21 -0.72
C ILE A 133 5.80 8.24 0.45
N ALA A 134 7.08 8.46 0.18
CA ALA A 134 8.18 8.43 1.14
C ALA A 134 8.33 7.10 1.90
N ASN A 135 8.05 5.97 1.24
CA ASN A 135 8.23 4.64 1.82
C ASN A 135 9.66 4.13 1.58
N GLY A 136 10.43 4.03 2.67
CA GLY A 136 11.79 3.50 2.66
C GLY A 136 11.91 1.99 2.87
N ASP A 137 10.83 1.30 3.24
CA ASP A 137 10.84 -0.09 3.74
C ASP A 137 10.04 -1.02 2.82
N ARG A 138 10.44 -1.13 1.55
CA ARG A 138 9.75 -1.98 0.57
C ARG A 138 10.29 -3.41 0.54
N LEU A 139 11.61 -3.53 0.59
CA LEU A 139 12.36 -4.76 0.42
C LEU A 139 12.96 -5.25 1.75
N PRO A 140 13.13 -6.58 1.88
CA PRO A 140 12.53 -7.62 1.05
C PRO A 140 11.10 -7.97 1.52
N ASN A 141 10.70 -7.50 2.70
CA ASN A 141 9.57 -8.08 3.43
C ASN A 141 8.19 -7.56 3.02
N ASN A 142 8.10 -6.46 2.27
CA ASN A 142 6.83 -5.80 1.90
C ASN A 142 6.51 -5.97 0.40
N MET A 143 6.97 -7.09 -0.16
CA MET A 143 6.67 -7.57 -1.51
C MET A 143 6.53 -9.09 -1.52
N VAL A 144 5.60 -9.60 -2.32
CA VAL A 144 5.45 -11.04 -2.57
C VAL A 144 5.55 -11.32 -4.05
N PHE A 145 6.25 -12.41 -4.40
CA PHE A 145 6.36 -12.85 -5.78
C PHE A 145 5.24 -13.85 -6.10
N GLU A 146 4.46 -13.57 -7.13
CA GLU A 146 3.46 -14.50 -7.66
C GLU A 146 4.04 -15.28 -8.84
N ARG A 147 3.72 -16.59 -8.87
CA ARG A 147 4.07 -17.44 -10.01
C ARG A 147 3.45 -16.87 -11.29
N GLY A 148 4.28 -16.26 -12.13
CA GLY A 148 3.84 -15.49 -13.29
C GLY A 148 4.71 -14.26 -13.58
N GLY A 149 5.64 -13.92 -12.68
CA GLY A 149 6.58 -12.81 -12.91
C GLY A 149 6.13 -11.48 -12.30
N VAL A 150 5.03 -11.48 -11.55
CA VAL A 150 4.45 -10.27 -10.93
C VAL A 150 4.89 -10.19 -9.48
N PHE A 151 5.40 -9.03 -9.08
CA PHE A 151 5.64 -8.71 -7.70
C PHE A 151 4.50 -7.85 -7.17
N TRP A 152 3.81 -8.34 -6.15
CA TRP A 152 2.73 -7.59 -5.52
C TRP A 152 3.27 -6.76 -4.37
N LEU A 153 2.90 -5.48 -4.37
CA LEU A 153 3.22 -4.55 -3.30
C LEU A 153 2.18 -4.69 -2.20
N PHE A 154 2.64 -4.83 -0.96
CA PHE A 154 1.78 -4.80 0.21
C PHE A 154 2.48 -4.06 1.33
N ASP A 155 1.76 -3.75 2.39
CA ASP A 155 2.28 -3.07 3.58
C ASP A 155 2.87 -1.68 3.27
N HIS A 156 2.08 -0.66 3.56
CA HIS A 156 2.48 0.74 3.42
C HIS A 156 2.71 1.40 4.78
N ASP A 157 2.98 0.63 5.84
CA ASP A 157 3.05 1.17 7.20
C ASP A 157 4.12 2.26 7.36
N GLU A 158 5.18 2.26 6.56
CA GLU A 158 6.25 3.28 6.57
C GLU A 158 6.04 4.43 5.57
N ALA A 159 4.89 4.49 4.89
CA ALA A 159 4.54 5.63 4.05
C ALA A 159 4.16 6.86 4.89
N PHE A 160 4.38 8.06 4.34
CA PHE A 160 4.12 9.35 5.00
C PHE A 160 4.77 9.48 6.40
N PRO A 161 6.07 9.18 6.55
CA PRO A 161 6.73 9.27 7.85
C PRO A 161 6.63 10.69 8.41
N GLY A 162 6.11 10.83 9.63
CA GLY A 162 5.78 12.15 10.21
C GLY A 162 6.95 13.10 10.42
N HIS A 163 8.19 12.62 10.26
CA HIS A 163 9.42 13.40 10.37
C HIS A 163 9.97 13.86 9.01
N VAL A 164 9.39 13.42 7.89
CA VAL A 164 9.82 13.78 6.54
C VAL A 164 8.90 14.87 5.99
N SER A 165 9.50 15.97 5.54
CA SER A 165 8.78 17.02 4.83
C SER A 165 8.49 16.59 3.40
N ALA A 166 7.41 17.10 2.81
CA ALA A 166 7.10 16.88 1.40
C ALA A 166 8.26 17.30 0.48
N ALA A 167 9.04 18.33 0.83
CA ALA A 167 10.18 18.76 0.01
C ALA A 167 11.43 17.87 0.14
N THR A 168 11.45 16.95 1.11
CA THR A 168 12.64 16.12 1.38
C THR A 168 12.65 14.89 0.46
N PRO A 169 13.67 14.70 -0.38
CA PRO A 169 13.81 13.48 -1.16
C PRO A 169 14.04 12.27 -0.25
N VAL A 170 13.46 11.13 -0.63
CA VAL A 170 13.72 9.85 0.05
C VAL A 170 14.46 8.94 -0.91
N SER A 171 15.33 8.06 -0.39
CA SER A 171 16.01 7.04 -1.20
C SER A 171 15.35 5.68 -0.94
N PRO A 172 14.26 5.34 -1.65
CA PRO A 172 13.61 4.05 -1.45
C PRO A 172 14.50 2.90 -1.95
N GLN A 173 14.39 1.75 -1.30
CA GLN A 173 15.26 0.59 -1.54
C GLN A 173 15.21 0.09 -3.00
N LEU A 174 14.04 0.14 -3.65
CA LEU A 174 13.90 -0.25 -5.06
C LEU A 174 14.68 0.68 -6.00
N LEU A 175 14.67 1.99 -5.75
CA LEU A 175 15.43 2.93 -6.58
C LEU A 175 16.94 2.75 -6.39
N ALA A 176 17.37 2.53 -5.14
CA ALA A 176 18.77 2.20 -4.84
C ALA A 176 19.22 0.89 -5.50
N LEU A 177 18.34 -0.11 -5.58
CA LEU A 177 18.58 -1.35 -6.30
C LEU A 177 18.71 -1.10 -7.81
N LEU A 178 17.81 -0.32 -8.41
CA LEU A 178 17.84 0.01 -9.84
C LEU A 178 19.09 0.79 -10.26
N ALA A 179 19.57 1.68 -9.40
CA ALA A 179 20.75 2.50 -9.65
C ALA A 179 22.08 1.74 -9.48
N ARG A 180 22.07 0.60 -8.79
CA ARG A 180 23.28 -0.13 -8.41
C ARG A 180 24.05 -0.61 -9.64
N GLY A 181 25.33 -0.22 -9.71
CA GLY A 181 26.24 -0.64 -10.78
C GLY A 181 25.88 -0.09 -12.17
N LYS A 182 24.98 0.89 -12.26
CA LYS A 182 24.61 1.55 -13.52
C LYS A 182 25.60 2.65 -13.90
N SER A 183 25.79 2.84 -15.20
CA SER A 183 26.57 3.98 -15.72
C SER A 183 25.78 5.29 -15.60
N GLU A 184 26.44 6.44 -15.71
CA GLU A 184 25.75 7.74 -15.73
C GLU A 184 24.72 7.84 -16.86
N PHE A 185 25.01 7.24 -18.01
CA PHE A 185 24.08 7.19 -19.14
C PHE A 185 22.82 6.38 -18.81
N ASP A 186 22.98 5.22 -18.15
CA ASP A 186 21.85 4.41 -17.70
C ASP A 186 21.03 5.13 -16.64
N LEU A 187 21.68 5.80 -15.68
CA LEU A 187 21.02 6.60 -14.66
C LEU A 187 20.24 7.77 -15.26
N TYR A 188 20.79 8.42 -16.30
CA TYR A 188 20.08 9.44 -17.05
C TYR A 188 18.81 8.89 -17.71
N ARG A 189 18.89 7.71 -18.34
CA ARG A 189 17.71 7.05 -18.94
C ARG A 189 16.64 6.70 -17.90
N ILE A 190 17.05 6.12 -16.77
CA ILE A 190 16.14 5.82 -15.65
C ILE A 190 15.46 7.10 -15.16
N ARG A 191 16.22 8.20 -15.03
CA ARG A 191 15.66 9.50 -14.63
C ARG A 191 14.62 10.01 -15.63
N GLN A 192 14.88 9.91 -16.94
CA GLN A 192 13.90 10.32 -17.96
C GLN A 192 12.61 9.50 -17.86
N GLN A 193 12.72 8.18 -17.73
CA GLN A 193 11.57 7.30 -17.55
C GLN A 193 10.81 7.61 -16.25
N ALA A 194 11.51 7.95 -15.16
CA ALA A 194 10.90 8.35 -13.90
C ALA A 194 10.10 9.66 -14.04
N VAL A 195 10.59 10.63 -14.82
CA VAL A 195 9.84 11.86 -15.13
C VAL A 195 8.54 11.53 -15.85
N ASP A 196 8.57 10.67 -16.86
CA ASP A 196 7.35 10.25 -17.59
C ASP A 196 6.31 9.59 -16.65
N ILE A 197 6.77 8.81 -15.67
CA ILE A 197 5.91 8.21 -14.64
C ILE A 197 5.29 9.28 -13.75
N ILE A 198 6.09 10.27 -13.29
CA ILE A 198 5.61 11.37 -12.45
C ILE A 198 4.58 12.24 -13.18
N GLU A 199 4.71 12.43 -14.50
CA GLU A 199 3.71 13.14 -15.30
C GLU A 199 2.33 12.47 -15.25
N ALA A 200 2.25 11.15 -15.06
CA ALA A 200 0.98 10.47 -14.86
C ALA A 200 0.33 10.85 -13.52
N TYR A 201 1.12 11.21 -12.49
CA TYR A 201 0.61 11.54 -11.16
C TYR A 201 -0.13 12.89 -11.17
N LYS A 202 0.26 13.80 -12.07
CA LYS A 202 -0.44 15.08 -12.30
C LYS A 202 -1.88 14.89 -12.80
N LYS A 203 -2.21 13.72 -13.35
CA LYS A 203 -3.54 13.40 -13.89
C LYS A 203 -4.48 12.80 -12.85
N ILE A 204 -4.01 12.58 -11.61
CA ILE A 204 -4.83 12.03 -10.54
C ILE A 204 -5.91 13.06 -10.17
N ASP A 205 -7.17 12.66 -10.29
CA ASP A 205 -8.29 13.42 -9.73
C ASP A 205 -8.36 13.16 -8.23
N TRP A 206 -7.96 14.17 -7.45
CA TRP A 206 -7.98 14.08 -6.00
C TRP A 206 -9.39 14.02 -5.42
N HIS A 207 -10.41 14.49 -6.13
CA HIS A 207 -11.79 14.32 -5.70
C HIS A 207 -12.21 12.84 -5.77
N GLU A 208 -11.84 12.16 -6.86
CA GLU A 208 -12.05 10.72 -7.03
C GLU A 208 -11.31 9.93 -5.94
N VAL A 209 -10.03 10.26 -5.67
CA VAL A 209 -9.27 9.64 -4.56
C VAL A 209 -10.02 9.76 -3.24
N TYR A 210 -10.59 10.94 -2.93
CA TYR A 210 -11.37 11.13 -1.70
C TYR A 210 -12.63 10.27 -1.68
N ASP A 211 -13.35 10.19 -2.79
CA ASP A 211 -14.58 9.39 -2.88
C ASP A 211 -14.28 7.89 -2.74
N ASP A 212 -13.11 7.45 -3.22
CA ASP A 212 -12.67 6.05 -3.18
C ASP A 212 -12.15 5.61 -1.81
N VAL A 213 -11.64 6.53 -0.98
CA VAL A 213 -11.24 6.22 0.42
C VAL A 213 -12.35 6.51 1.44
N ARG A 214 -13.42 7.25 1.08
CA ARG A 214 -14.39 7.70 2.08
C ARG A 214 -15.41 6.62 2.45
N ILE A 215 -15.56 6.38 3.76
CA ILE A 215 -16.70 5.67 4.33
C ILE A 215 -17.84 6.67 4.61
N LYS A 216 -19.06 6.38 4.15
CA LYS A 216 -20.21 7.31 4.25
C LYS A 216 -20.61 7.68 5.69
N GLU A 217 -20.46 6.76 6.64
CA GLU A 217 -20.94 6.95 8.03
C GLU A 217 -19.80 7.13 9.05
N GLU A 218 -18.65 6.49 8.85
CA GLU A 218 -17.48 6.55 9.77
C GLU A 218 -16.38 7.53 9.30
N GLY A 219 -16.44 8.02 8.05
CA GLY A 219 -15.37 8.81 7.44
C GLY A 219 -15.08 10.18 8.06
N LYS A 220 -15.86 10.65 9.04
CA LYS A 220 -15.60 11.92 9.73
C LYS A 220 -14.31 11.86 10.57
N CYS A 221 -14.02 10.73 11.21
CA CYS A 221 -12.85 10.61 12.09
C CYS A 221 -11.54 10.43 11.31
N MET A 222 -11.58 9.84 10.11
CA MET A 222 -10.40 9.65 9.25
C MET A 222 -10.10 10.84 8.33
N LYS A 223 -11.08 11.72 8.08
CA LYS A 223 -10.92 12.87 7.18
C LYS A 223 -9.64 13.69 7.44
N PRO A 224 -9.28 14.06 8.69
CA PRO A 224 -8.07 14.84 8.92
C PRO A 224 -6.79 14.12 8.46
N TYR A 225 -6.74 12.80 8.58
CA TYR A 225 -5.61 11.99 8.11
C TYR A 225 -5.60 11.88 6.58
N PHE A 226 -6.76 11.73 5.94
CA PHE A 226 -6.84 11.80 4.48
C PHE A 226 -6.36 13.15 3.95
N ASP A 227 -6.84 14.26 4.54
CA ASP A 227 -6.42 15.61 4.19
C ASP A 227 -4.90 15.79 4.33
N LYS A 228 -4.33 15.32 5.45
CA LYS A 228 -2.88 15.35 5.70
C LYS A 228 -2.09 14.61 4.63
N HIS A 229 -2.46 13.36 4.33
CA HIS A 229 -1.70 12.52 3.39
C HIS A 229 -1.88 12.98 1.94
N ILE A 230 -3.08 13.38 1.53
CA ILE A 230 -3.32 13.95 0.19
C ILE A 230 -2.55 15.26 0.01
N HIS A 231 -2.54 16.12 1.03
CA HIS A 231 -1.73 17.34 0.98
C HIS A 231 -0.24 17.03 0.80
N PHE A 232 0.29 16.05 1.55
CA PHE A 232 1.67 15.59 1.41
C PHE A 232 1.98 15.11 -0.01
N LEU A 233 1.11 14.27 -0.59
CA LEU A 233 1.28 13.74 -1.95
C LEU A 233 1.26 14.84 -3.02
N LYS A 234 0.30 15.77 -2.92
CA LYS A 234 0.19 16.92 -3.83
C LYS A 234 1.45 17.77 -3.81
N ALA A 235 1.96 18.09 -2.61
CA ALA A 235 3.15 18.91 -2.44
C ALA A 235 4.43 18.25 -2.98
N ARG A 236 4.41 16.94 -3.25
CA ARG A 236 5.52 16.18 -3.83
C ARG A 236 5.48 16.03 -5.34
N ILE A 237 4.37 16.42 -5.98
CA ILE A 237 4.30 16.49 -7.44
C ILE A 237 4.92 17.83 -7.85
N PRO A 238 6.04 17.84 -8.61
CA PRO A 238 6.67 19.09 -9.01
C PRO A 238 5.71 19.93 -9.87
N GLU A 239 5.51 21.19 -9.48
CA GLU A 239 5.02 22.22 -10.40
C GLU A 239 6.19 22.56 -11.33
N MET A 240 6.02 22.31 -12.63
CA MET A 240 7.01 22.68 -13.66
C MET A 240 6.76 24.09 -14.16
#